data_AF-A0A8J7Y2A1-F1
#
_entry.id   AF-A0A8J7Y2A1-F1
#
_cell.length_a   1.000
_cell.length_b   1.000
_cell.length_c   1.000
_cell.angle_alpha   90.00
_cell.angle_beta   90.00
_cell.angle_gamma   90.00
#
_symmetry.space_group_name_H-M   'P 1'
#
loop_
_entity.id
_entity.type
_entity.pdbx_description
1 polymer ?
#
loop_
_entity_poly.entity_id
_entity_poly.type
_entity_poly.pdbx_seq_one_letter_code
_entity_poly.pdbx_strand_id
1 'polypeptide(L)'
;MRGRKRSLKGYPPCDRCGSSADVVAYGKRVNKHGSKQTYFCRSCAHKFTPDDGFKGRRFPSEVIRATINLTQKGLTLKQVTKHIKNEFGIGVSESTVLDWINAYTTGKE
;
A
#
# COMPACT_ATOMS: atom_id res chain seq x y z
N MET A 1 -29.96 14.51 -10.09
CA MET A 1 -30.27 13.50 -9.05
C MET A 1 -29.01 12.71 -8.72
N ARG A 2 -28.34 13.00 -7.59
CA ARG A 2 -27.11 12.31 -7.14
C ARG A 2 -27.45 11.27 -6.10
N GLY A 3 -27.66 10.03 -6.53
CA GLY A 3 -28.04 8.95 -5.62
C GLY A 3 -27.63 7.58 -6.13
N ARG A 4 -26.31 7.29 -6.18
CA ARG A 4 -25.87 5.90 -6.08
C ARG A 4 -25.42 5.64 -4.65
N LYS A 5 -26.38 5.25 -3.81
CA LYS A 5 -26.07 4.46 -2.61
C LYS A 5 -25.60 3.10 -3.11
N ARG A 6 -24.29 2.90 -3.18
CA ARG A 6 -23.68 1.58 -3.24
C ARG A 6 -22.61 1.54 -2.16
N SER A 7 -23.03 1.50 -0.90
CA SER A 7 -22.17 0.93 0.15
C SER A 7 -22.19 -0.58 -0.13
N LEU A 8 -21.29 -1.00 -1.01
CA LEU A 8 -21.07 -2.41 -1.31
C LEU A 8 -20.31 -2.94 -0.09
N LYS A 9 -20.88 -3.96 0.59
CA LYS A 9 -20.12 -4.84 1.49
C LYS A 9 -18.79 -5.18 0.80
N GLY A 10 -17.68 -4.60 1.25
CA GLY A 10 -16.38 -4.68 0.57
C GLY A 10 -15.49 -3.44 0.70
N TYR A 11 -15.97 -2.32 1.24
CA TYR A 11 -15.13 -1.15 1.52
C TYR A 11 -14.43 -1.23 2.89
N PRO A 12 -13.19 -0.70 2.99
CA PRO A 12 -12.44 -0.72 4.24
C PRO A 12 -13.12 0.14 5.31
N PRO A 13 -13.00 -0.23 6.60
CA PRO A 13 -13.48 0.60 7.70
C PRO A 13 -12.76 1.95 7.70
N CYS A 14 -13.46 3.00 8.13
CA CYS A 14 -12.86 4.32 8.28
C CYS A 14 -11.73 4.29 9.33
N ASP A 15 -10.56 4.81 8.97
CA ASP A 15 -9.39 4.91 9.84
C ASP A 15 -9.59 5.85 11.04
N ARG A 16 -10.57 6.76 10.98
CA ARG A 16 -10.90 7.69 12.06
C ARG A 16 -11.97 7.16 13.02
N CYS A 17 -13.07 6.60 12.50
CA CYS A 17 -14.23 6.24 13.31
C CYS A 17 -14.53 4.74 13.34
N GLY A 18 -13.76 3.91 12.63
CA GLY A 18 -13.96 2.47 12.55
C GLY A 18 -15.19 2.02 11.75
N SER A 19 -16.14 2.91 11.46
CA SER A 19 -17.37 2.57 10.75
C SER A 19 -17.12 2.24 9.28
N SER A 20 -17.73 1.14 8.82
CA SER A 20 -17.80 0.73 7.41
C SER A 20 -19.21 0.94 6.82
N ALA A 21 -20.18 1.40 7.62
CA ALA A 21 -21.59 1.47 7.22
C ALA A 21 -21.81 2.43 6.04
N ASP A 22 -21.25 3.64 6.12
CA ASP A 22 -21.40 4.69 5.11
C ASP A 22 -20.06 5.14 4.52
N VAL A 23 -19.25 4.16 4.10
CA VAL A 23 -18.02 4.41 3.33
C VAL A 23 -18.33 4.35 1.84
N VAL A 24 -17.88 5.35 1.09
CA VAL A 24 -18.01 5.40 -0.38
C VAL A 24 -16.66 5.61 -1.06
N ALA A 25 -16.50 5.05 -2.26
CA ALA A 25 -15.38 5.38 -3.13
C ALA A 25 -15.44 6.87 -3.48
N TYR A 26 -14.32 7.59 -3.26
CA TYR A 26 -14.26 9.04 -3.46
C TYR A 26 -13.43 9.41 -4.70
N GLY A 27 -12.26 8.82 -4.86
CA GLY A 27 -11.35 9.11 -5.96
C GLY A 27 -10.05 8.34 -5.82
N LYS A 28 -9.00 8.71 -6.55
CA LYS A 28 -7.69 8.03 -6.46
C LYS A 28 -6.60 9.03 -6.07
N ARG A 29 -5.71 8.63 -5.17
CA ARG A 29 -4.45 9.33 -4.88
C ARG A 29 -3.41 8.82 -5.88
N VAL A 30 -2.86 9.70 -6.69
CA VAL A 30 -1.80 9.36 -7.65
C VAL A 30 -0.44 9.68 -7.03
N ASN A 31 0.48 8.74 -7.11
CA ASN A 31 1.90 8.88 -6.79
C ASN A 31 2.72 8.60 -8.06
N LYS A 32 4.03 8.90 -8.02
CA LYS A 32 4.98 8.65 -9.12
C LYS A 32 4.91 7.23 -9.72
N HIS A 33 4.55 6.24 -8.90
CA HIS A 33 4.59 4.83 -9.27
C HIS A 33 3.21 4.14 -9.30
N GLY A 34 2.10 4.88 -9.16
CA GLY A 34 0.77 4.27 -9.23
C GLY A 34 -0.33 5.09 -8.55
N SER A 35 -1.57 4.59 -8.63
CA SER A 35 -2.74 5.22 -8.02
C SER A 35 -3.36 4.34 -6.95
N LYS A 36 -3.62 4.90 -5.75
CA LYS A 36 -4.33 4.22 -4.66
C LYS A 36 -5.76 4.75 -4.56
N GLN A 37 -6.73 3.86 -4.35
CA GLN A 37 -8.12 4.26 -4.15
C GLN A 37 -8.28 4.98 -2.80
N THR A 38 -8.96 6.12 -2.83
CA THR A 38 -9.36 6.90 -1.65
C THR A 38 -10.85 6.75 -1.42
N TYR A 39 -11.23 6.76 -0.15
CA TYR A 39 -12.59 6.57 0.33
C TYR A 39 -13.01 7.76 1.16
N PHE A 40 -14.32 7.95 1.27
CA PHE A 40 -14.92 8.97 2.11
C PHE A 40 -15.94 8.32 3.03
N CYS A 41 -15.74 8.49 4.32
CA CYS A 41 -16.71 8.11 5.33
C CYS A 41 -17.71 9.26 5.50
N ARG A 42 -18.99 9.01 5.22
CA ARG A 42 -20.04 10.02 5.42
C ARG A 42 -20.45 10.15 6.88
N SER A 43 -20.25 9.12 7.69
CA SER A 43 -20.59 9.16 9.12
C SER A 43 -19.75 10.18 9.90
N CYS A 44 -18.47 10.34 9.57
CA CYS A 44 -17.56 11.30 10.22
C CYS A 44 -17.00 12.38 9.27
N ALA A 45 -17.56 12.47 8.06
CA ALA A 45 -17.14 13.38 6.99
C ALA A 45 -15.61 13.36 6.71
N HIS A 46 -14.99 12.18 6.74
CA HIS A 46 -13.55 12.03 6.62
C HIS A 46 -13.13 11.33 5.33
N LYS A 47 -12.16 11.91 4.62
CA LYS A 47 -11.48 11.28 3.48
C LYS A 47 -10.26 10.53 3.95
N PHE A 48 -10.16 9.25 3.60
CA PHE A 48 -9.05 8.40 3.98
C PHE A 48 -8.57 7.52 2.83
N THR A 49 -7.35 7.00 2.98
CA THR A 49 -6.79 5.95 2.13
C THR A 49 -6.54 4.75 3.03
N PRO A 50 -7.08 3.57 2.72
CA PRO A 50 -6.87 2.39 3.55
C PRO A 50 -5.38 2.13 3.72
N ASP A 51 -5.02 1.73 4.93
CA ASP A 51 -3.68 1.30 5.25
C ASP A 51 -3.50 -0.14 4.76
N ASP A 52 -2.79 -0.29 3.64
CA ASP A 52 -2.40 -1.60 3.09
C ASP A 52 -1.11 -2.16 3.73
N GLY A 53 -0.66 -1.60 4.86
CA GLY A 53 0.65 -1.88 5.49
C GLY A 53 1.82 -1.10 4.86
N PHE A 54 1.55 -0.28 3.84
CA PHE A 54 2.55 0.49 3.09
C PHE A 54 2.23 1.99 3.06
N LYS A 55 1.50 2.50 4.06
CA LYS A 55 1.23 3.94 4.17
C LYS A 55 2.54 4.69 4.43
N GLY A 56 2.68 5.84 3.78
CA GLY A 56 3.91 6.66 3.85
C GLY A 56 5.08 6.16 2.99
N ARG A 57 5.02 4.96 2.40
CA ARG A 57 6.08 4.47 1.50
C ARG A 57 5.97 5.11 0.11
N ARG A 58 7.12 5.50 -0.45
CA ARG A 58 7.23 6.10 -1.80
C ARG A 58 7.08 5.07 -2.92
N PHE A 59 7.49 3.84 -2.65
CA PHE A 59 7.48 2.73 -3.60
C PHE A 59 6.14 2.00 -3.58
N PRO A 60 5.73 1.39 -4.71
CA PRO A 60 4.55 0.52 -4.76
C PRO A 60 4.66 -0.62 -3.75
N SER A 61 3.52 -1.01 -3.16
CA SER A 61 3.45 -2.15 -2.25
C SER A 61 3.89 -3.45 -2.92
N GLU A 62 3.62 -3.60 -4.22
CA GLU A 62 4.03 -4.75 -5.03
C GLU A 62 5.55 -4.91 -5.08
N VAL A 63 6.29 -3.81 -5.25
CA VAL A 63 7.77 -3.80 -5.27
C VAL A 63 8.34 -4.21 -3.92
N ILE A 64 7.76 -3.69 -2.84
CA ILE A 64 8.21 -3.99 -1.48
C ILE A 64 7.92 -5.46 -1.13
N ARG A 65 6.73 -5.97 -1.49
CA ARG A 65 6.37 -7.38 -1.32
C ARG A 65 7.27 -8.30 -2.12
N ALA A 66 7.52 -7.99 -3.39
CA ALA A 66 8.43 -8.76 -4.23
C ALA A 66 9.83 -8.81 -3.62
N THR A 67 10.32 -7.67 -3.11
CA THR A 67 11.60 -7.58 -2.41
C THR A 67 11.66 -8.55 -1.22
N ILE A 68 10.67 -8.53 -0.33
CA ILE A 68 10.61 -9.40 0.84
C ILE A 68 10.55 -10.89 0.43
N ASN A 69 9.72 -11.22 -0.57
CA ASN A 69 9.61 -12.58 -1.09
C ASN A 69 10.93 -13.10 -1.65
N LEU A 70 11.68 -12.26 -2.38
CA LEU A 70 12.97 -12.64 -2.95
C LEU A 70 14.02 -12.84 -1.84
N THR A 71 14.01 -12.02 -0.81
CA THR A 71 14.93 -12.17 0.33
C THR A 71 14.61 -13.43 1.14
N GLN A 72 13.32 -13.77 1.31
CA GLN A 72 12.90 -15.02 1.96
C GLN A 72 13.29 -16.26 1.16
N LYS A 73 13.40 -16.15 -0.17
CA LYS A 73 13.96 -17.20 -1.05
C LYS A 73 15.48 -17.31 -0.98
N GLY A 74 16.15 -16.52 -0.15
CA GLY A 74 17.60 -16.58 0.04
C GLY A 74 18.42 -15.78 -0.98
N LEU A 75 17.80 -14.88 -1.74
CA LEU A 75 18.56 -14.01 -2.65
C LEU A 75 19.34 -12.95 -1.88
N THR A 76 20.56 -12.67 -2.34
CA THR A 76 21.37 -11.57 -1.83
C THR A 76 20.78 -10.21 -2.21
N LEU A 77 21.08 -9.17 -1.43
CA LEU A 77 20.59 -7.80 -1.68
C LEU A 77 20.88 -7.32 -3.10
N LYS A 78 22.08 -7.59 -3.64
CA LYS A 78 22.44 -7.28 -5.03
C LYS A 78 21.58 -7.99 -6.07
N GLN A 79 21.26 -9.27 -5.84
CA GLN A 79 20.39 -10.02 -6.74
C GLN A 79 18.96 -9.47 -6.70
N VAL A 80 18.49 -9.09 -5.50
CA VAL A 80 17.17 -8.50 -5.31
C VAL A 80 17.06 -7.14 -6.02
N THR A 81 18.01 -6.22 -5.82
CA THR A 81 17.99 -4.91 -6.48
C THR A 81 18.02 -5.05 -8.01
N LYS A 82 18.81 -5.99 -8.55
CA LYS A 82 18.85 -6.31 -9.97
C LYS A 82 17.51 -6.87 -10.46
N HIS A 83 16.90 -7.77 -9.71
CA HIS A 83 15.61 -8.37 -10.06
C HIS A 83 14.50 -7.31 -10.08
N ILE A 84 14.42 -6.46 -9.06
CA ILE A 84 13.44 -5.37 -8.98
C ILE A 84 13.62 -4.38 -10.14
N LYS A 85 14.87 -4.05 -10.49
CA LYS A 85 15.14 -3.18 -11.64
C LYS A 85 14.67 -3.81 -12.96
N ASN A 86 14.84 -5.12 -13.13
CA ASN A 86 14.44 -5.82 -14.35
C ASN A 86 12.92 -6.01 -14.45
N GLU A 87 12.25 -6.39 -13.36
CA GLU A 87 10.82 -6.68 -13.35
C GLU A 87 9.97 -5.40 -13.32
N PHE A 88 10.35 -4.42 -12.50
CA PHE A 88 9.54 -3.21 -12.28
C PHE A 88 10.11 -1.95 -12.94
N GLY A 89 11.32 -2.01 -13.53
CA GLY A 89 12.00 -0.82 -14.06
C GLY A 89 12.43 0.19 -12.99
N ILE A 90 12.39 -0.18 -11.70
CA ILE A 90 12.64 0.71 -10.57
C ILE A 90 14.01 0.41 -9.97
N GLY A 91 14.89 1.42 -9.98
CA GLY A 91 16.17 1.34 -9.28
C GLY A 91 15.98 1.49 -7.77
N VAL A 92 16.34 0.45 -7.01
CA VAL A 92 16.37 0.46 -5.54
C VAL A 92 17.81 0.24 -5.07
N SER A 93 18.22 0.94 -4.01
CA SER A 93 19.52 0.70 -3.38
C SER A 93 19.46 -0.48 -2.43
N GLU A 94 20.59 -1.14 -2.19
CA GLU A 94 20.69 -2.25 -1.22
C GLU A 94 20.28 -1.80 0.19
N SER A 95 20.60 -0.56 0.58
CA SER A 95 20.17 0.03 1.85
C SER A 95 18.65 0.18 1.95
N THR A 96 17.97 0.50 0.84
CA THR A 96 16.50 0.57 0.79
C THR A 96 15.88 -0.81 0.97
N VAL A 97 16.48 -1.82 0.34
CA VAL A 97 16.06 -3.22 0.50
C VAL A 97 16.22 -3.67 1.96
N LEU A 98 17.35 -3.35 2.60
CA LEU A 98 17.58 -3.62 4.02
C LEU A 98 16.56 -2.95 4.94
N ASP A 99 16.21 -1.68 4.70
CA ASP A 99 15.17 -0.96 5.47
C ASP A 99 13.82 -1.69 5.40
N TRP A 100 13.46 -2.21 4.23
CA TRP A 100 12.22 -2.97 4.06
C TRP A 100 12.27 -4.32 4.75
N ILE A 101 13.38 -5.05 4.65
CA ILE A 101 13.55 -6.32 5.36
C ILE A 101 13.37 -6.08 6.87
N ASN A 102 14.04 -5.07 7.43
CA ASN A 102 13.94 -4.74 8.85
C ASN A 102 12.55 -4.21 9.24
N ALA A 103 11.86 -3.49 8.35
CA ALA A 103 10.53 -2.98 8.65
C ALA A 103 9.44 -4.06 8.64
N TYR A 104 9.59 -5.11 7.82
CA TYR A 104 8.52 -6.07 7.54
C TYR A 104 8.82 -7.52 7.94
N THR A 105 10.08 -7.86 8.27
CA THR A 105 10.49 -9.24 8.61
C THR A 105 10.80 -9.40 10.10
N THR A 106 11.45 -8.42 10.71
CA THR A 106 11.58 -8.37 12.17
C THR A 106 10.24 -7.95 12.74
N GLY A 107 9.47 -8.95 13.19
CA GLY A 107 8.23 -8.72 13.92
C GLY A 107 8.51 -7.79 15.09
N LYS A 108 7.92 -6.59 15.06
CA LYS A 108 7.65 -5.88 16.30
C LYS A 108 6.48 -6.61 16.94
N GLU A 109 6.80 -7.43 17.93
CA GLU A 109 5.90 -7.75 19.04
C GLU A 109 5.40 -6.46 19.71
#